data_AF-A0A520I7C6-F1
#
_entry.id   AF-A0A520I7C6-F1
#
_cell.length_a   1.000
_cell.length_b   1.000
_cell.length_c   1.000
_cell.angle_alpha   90.00
_cell.angle_beta   90.00
_cell.angle_gamma   90.00
#
_symmetry.space_group_name_H-M   'P 1'
#
loop_
_entity.id
_entity.type
_entity.pdbx_description
1 polymer ?
#
loop_
_entity_poly.entity_id
_entity_poly.type
_entity_poly.pdbx_seq_one_letter_code
_entity_poly.pdbx_strand_id
1 'polypeptide(L)'
;MRINNFKHLLLHCYLFTLSFAASAQQEQVEKRADSLYFAKAYQAAAVNYLEAARLLPLFSNPKSYHYNAACCYVLAGDHKKGIAQLRIAVNTYGYSKLTQMLTDKDLDALHNTKAWKKIITALREKEDKLADPTNMQLVTTDIHHFWKAYDAARKDTANRTTIFTRQYFGKASVGLKDYFATKILTVDAFVRNQDKKPLFYASIRKNSLAIDGMKGEILQNMKKLDSLYDDAVFPAIHFVMGRWNSAGTVS
;
A
#
# COMPACT_ATOMS: atom_id res chain seq x y z
N MET A 1 23.47 -41.93 11.02
CA MET A 1 23.77 -40.95 9.94
C MET A 1 22.73 -39.83 10.00
N ARG A 2 23.04 -38.72 10.70
CA ARG A 2 22.14 -37.59 10.98
C ARG A 2 22.84 -36.30 10.56
N ILE A 3 22.86 -35.96 9.27
CA ILE A 3 23.46 -34.71 8.77
C ILE A 3 22.72 -34.20 7.52
N ASN A 4 21.40 -33.98 7.58
CA ASN A 4 20.68 -33.30 6.47
C ASN A 4 19.71 -32.19 6.91
N ASN A 5 19.55 -31.90 8.21
CA ASN A 5 18.65 -30.84 8.68
C ASN A 5 19.33 -29.47 8.92
N PHE A 6 20.65 -29.36 8.74
CA PHE A 6 21.38 -28.11 9.05
C PHE A 6 21.40 -27.09 7.89
N LYS A 7 21.34 -27.55 6.64
CA LYS A 7 21.38 -26.67 5.45
C LYS A 7 20.09 -25.88 5.23
N HIS A 8 18.93 -26.46 5.58
CA HIS A 8 17.64 -25.75 5.50
C HIS A 8 17.47 -24.72 6.62
N LEU A 9 18.09 -24.93 7.80
CA LEU A 9 18.04 -23.98 8.91
C LEU A 9 18.88 -22.72 8.64
N LEU A 10 20.03 -22.86 7.97
CA LEU A 10 20.91 -21.74 7.61
C LEU A 10 20.32 -20.83 6.52
N LEU A 11 19.60 -21.40 5.54
CA LEU A 11 18.97 -20.61 4.47
C LEU A 11 17.78 -19.76 4.97
N HIS A 12 17.00 -20.28 5.93
CA HIS A 12 15.90 -19.53 6.56
C HIS A 12 16.41 -18.46 7.54
N CYS A 13 17.54 -18.68 8.22
CA CYS A 13 18.21 -17.63 9.01
C CYS A 13 18.72 -16.48 8.12
N TYR A 14 19.25 -16.77 6.93
CA TYR A 14 19.81 -15.76 6.02
C TYR A 14 18.75 -14.85 5.37
N LEU A 15 17.58 -15.41 5.01
CA LEU A 15 16.48 -14.63 4.43
C LEU A 15 15.77 -13.75 5.48
N PHE A 16 15.76 -14.19 6.74
CA PHE A 16 15.23 -13.41 7.85
C PHE A 16 16.15 -12.22 8.19
N THR A 17 17.47 -12.40 8.27
CA THR A 17 18.40 -11.30 8.54
C THR A 17 18.41 -10.22 7.45
N LEU A 18 18.28 -10.60 6.17
CA LEU A 18 18.21 -9.65 5.04
C LEU A 18 16.97 -8.75 5.10
N SER A 19 15.81 -9.28 5.48
CA SER A 19 14.57 -8.49 5.55
C SER A 19 14.57 -7.50 6.73
N PHE A 20 15.16 -7.88 7.87
CA PHE A 20 15.36 -6.98 9.01
C PHE A 20 16.41 -5.91 8.73
N ALA A 21 17.53 -6.28 8.09
CA ALA A 21 18.56 -5.32 7.67
C ALA A 21 18.01 -4.30 6.67
N ALA A 22 17.20 -4.73 5.69
CA ALA A 22 16.56 -3.82 4.73
C ALA A 22 15.58 -2.84 5.42
N SER A 23 14.77 -3.33 6.37
CA SER A 23 13.83 -2.47 7.11
C SER A 23 14.56 -1.48 8.01
N ALA A 24 15.60 -1.91 8.73
CA ALA A 24 16.44 -1.03 9.54
C ALA A 24 17.22 -0.01 8.68
N GLN A 25 17.72 -0.44 7.52
CA GLN A 25 18.40 0.41 6.56
C GLN A 25 17.44 1.45 5.97
N GLN A 26 16.22 1.05 5.61
CA GLN A 26 15.18 1.96 5.14
C GLN A 26 14.89 3.04 6.19
N GLU A 27 14.64 2.64 7.44
CA GLU A 27 14.37 3.56 8.56
C GLU A 27 15.54 4.53 8.78
N GLN A 28 16.78 4.03 8.72
CA GLN A 28 17.97 4.86 8.85
C GLN A 28 18.10 5.89 7.72
N VAL A 29 17.81 5.49 6.47
CA VAL A 29 17.84 6.40 5.32
C VAL A 29 16.73 7.44 5.39
N GLU A 30 15.54 7.07 5.86
CA GLU A 30 14.44 8.01 6.09
C GLU A 30 14.80 9.04 7.17
N LYS A 31 15.31 8.60 8.33
CA LYS A 31 15.78 9.52 9.38
C LYS A 31 16.85 10.49 8.87
N ARG A 32 17.73 10.03 7.98
CA ARG A 32 18.72 10.87 7.32
C ARG A 32 18.07 11.87 6.37
N ALA A 33 17.06 11.47 5.60
CA ALA A 33 16.29 12.37 4.75
C ALA A 33 15.64 13.49 5.57
N ASP A 34 14.99 13.14 6.68
CA ASP A 34 14.37 14.11 7.60
C ASP A 34 15.41 15.09 8.15
N SER A 35 16.57 14.58 8.60
CA SER A 35 17.66 15.41 9.12
C SER A 35 18.19 16.39 8.07
N LEU A 36 18.34 15.93 6.82
CA LEU A 36 18.77 16.77 5.70
C LEU A 36 17.71 17.82 5.34
N TYR A 37 16.43 17.47 5.43
CA TYR A 37 15.32 18.40 5.24
C TYR A 37 15.37 19.53 6.27
N PHE A 38 15.51 19.22 7.56
CA PHE A 38 15.62 20.22 8.62
C PHE A 38 16.89 21.09 8.49
N ALA A 39 17.99 20.52 7.98
CA ALA A 39 19.21 21.25 7.65
C ALA A 39 19.11 22.08 6.36
N LYS A 40 17.95 22.11 5.68
CA LYS A 40 17.70 22.76 4.39
C LYS A 40 18.56 22.23 3.24
N ALA A 41 19.16 21.06 3.39
CA ALA A 41 19.88 20.35 2.35
C ALA A 41 18.90 19.59 1.43
N TYR A 42 17.94 20.31 0.85
CA TYR A 42 16.74 19.74 0.25
C TYR A 42 17.04 18.78 -0.92
N GLN A 43 18.05 19.06 -1.74
CA GLN A 43 18.42 18.12 -2.81
C GLN A 43 18.91 16.78 -2.29
N ALA A 44 19.71 16.79 -1.22
CA ALA A 44 20.16 15.58 -0.58
C ALA A 44 19.01 14.87 0.13
N ALA A 45 18.10 15.62 0.77
CA ALA A 45 16.90 15.07 1.40
C ALA A 45 16.02 14.33 0.38
N ALA A 46 15.74 14.94 -0.77
CA ALA A 46 14.95 14.33 -1.85
C ALA A 46 15.56 13.00 -2.34
N VAL A 47 16.88 12.96 -2.54
CA VAL A 47 17.59 11.73 -2.94
C VAL A 47 17.46 10.64 -1.86
N ASN A 48 17.55 11.00 -0.58
CA ASN A 48 17.42 10.02 0.50
C ASN A 48 15.96 9.53 0.66
N TYR A 49 14.94 10.37 0.50
CA TYR A 49 13.55 9.90 0.47
C TYR A 49 13.31 8.91 -0.68
N LEU A 50 13.85 9.18 -1.88
CA LEU A 50 13.74 8.25 -3.00
C LEU A 50 14.53 6.96 -2.79
N GLU A 51 15.63 6.99 -2.03
CA GLU A 51 16.34 5.78 -1.64
C GLU A 51 15.55 4.98 -0.60
N ALA A 52 14.97 5.63 0.42
CA ALA A 52 14.07 4.97 1.37
C ALA A 52 12.90 4.29 0.65
N ALA A 53 12.34 4.94 -0.38
CA ALA A 53 11.29 4.36 -1.22
C ALA A 53 11.73 3.05 -1.91
N ARG A 54 13.00 2.94 -2.33
CA ARG A 54 13.54 1.72 -2.97
C ARG A 54 13.81 0.60 -1.97
N LEU A 55 14.08 0.95 -0.73
CA LEU A 55 14.38 0.01 0.36
C LEU A 55 13.12 -0.53 1.05
N LEU A 56 11.94 -0.02 0.69
CA LEU A 56 10.68 -0.49 1.24
C LEU A 56 10.50 -2.01 1.05
N PRO A 57 9.84 -2.69 2.02
CA PRO A 57 9.49 -4.09 1.86
C PRO A 57 8.69 -4.31 0.58
N LEU A 58 8.92 -5.45 -0.07
CA LEU A 58 8.22 -5.84 -1.29
C LEU A 58 6.71 -5.65 -1.14
N PHE A 59 6.09 -5.05 -2.17
CA PHE A 59 4.65 -4.71 -2.24
C PHE A 59 4.19 -3.52 -1.39
N SER A 60 5.06 -2.87 -0.62
CA SER A 60 4.71 -1.63 0.07
C SER A 60 4.54 -0.47 -0.90
N ASN A 61 3.67 0.48 -0.57
CA ASN A 61 3.36 1.62 -1.42
C ASN A 61 4.27 2.83 -1.09
N PRO A 62 5.13 3.30 -2.04
CA PRO A 62 6.07 4.40 -1.79
C PRO A 62 5.48 5.81 -1.92
N LYS A 63 4.15 5.96 -2.04
CA LYS A 63 3.47 7.25 -2.33
C LYS A 63 3.98 8.44 -1.50
N SER A 64 4.16 8.25 -0.19
CA SER A 64 4.59 9.32 0.73
C SER A 64 6.05 9.75 0.50
N TYR A 65 6.95 8.83 0.17
CA TYR A 65 8.34 9.17 -0.12
C TYR A 65 8.47 9.98 -1.41
N HIS A 66 7.68 9.64 -2.44
CA HIS A 66 7.63 10.43 -3.66
C HIS A 66 7.04 11.82 -3.42
N TYR A 67 6.04 11.93 -2.55
CA TYR A 67 5.49 13.22 -2.12
C TYR A 67 6.55 14.08 -1.39
N ASN A 68 7.21 13.53 -0.37
CA ASN A 68 8.23 14.25 0.39
C ASN A 68 9.44 14.65 -0.48
N ALA A 69 9.86 13.78 -1.40
CA ALA A 69 10.89 14.10 -2.38
C ALA A 69 10.46 15.23 -3.31
N ALA A 70 9.18 15.27 -3.71
CA ALA A 70 8.63 16.39 -4.49
C ALA A 70 8.75 17.72 -3.72
N CYS A 71 8.30 17.78 -2.47
CA CYS A 71 8.42 18.97 -1.61
C CYS A 71 9.88 19.45 -1.54
N CYS A 72 10.82 18.54 -1.26
CA CYS A 72 12.25 18.84 -1.22
C CYS A 72 12.78 19.39 -2.56
N TYR A 73 12.40 18.80 -3.70
CA TYR A 73 12.84 19.31 -5.00
C TYR A 73 12.32 20.72 -5.29
N VAL A 74 11.08 21.02 -4.88
CA VAL A 74 10.50 22.36 -5.04
C VAL A 74 11.22 23.39 -4.18
N LEU A 75 11.43 23.09 -2.89
CA LEU A 75 12.20 23.94 -1.98
C LEU A 75 13.64 24.20 -2.45
N ALA A 76 14.21 23.25 -3.21
CA ALA A 76 15.52 23.39 -3.82
C ALA A 76 15.53 24.15 -5.17
N GLY A 77 14.38 24.63 -5.64
CA GLY A 77 14.22 25.31 -6.93
C GLY A 77 14.13 24.40 -8.16
N ASP A 78 14.19 23.06 -7.99
CA ASP A 78 14.06 22.11 -9.09
C ASP A 78 12.59 21.72 -9.32
N HIS A 79 11.80 22.69 -9.79
CA HIS A 79 10.36 22.53 -10.00
C HIS A 79 10.01 21.43 -11.00
N LYS A 80 10.91 21.14 -11.96
CA LYS A 80 10.72 20.06 -12.94
C LYS A 80 10.75 18.70 -12.25
N LYS A 81 11.73 18.45 -11.38
CA LYS A 81 11.76 17.21 -10.58
C LYS A 81 10.64 17.17 -9.55
N GLY A 82 10.31 18.29 -8.92
CA GLY A 82 9.16 18.40 -8.01
C GLY A 82 7.86 17.91 -8.67
N ILE A 83 7.51 18.47 -9.84
CA ILE A 83 6.34 18.04 -10.61
C ILE A 83 6.44 16.58 -11.06
N ALA A 84 7.62 16.09 -11.45
CA ALA A 84 7.79 14.70 -11.84
C ALA A 84 7.49 13.74 -10.68
N GLN A 85 8.00 14.04 -9.48
CA GLN A 85 7.75 13.22 -8.29
C GLN A 85 6.31 13.32 -7.81
N LEU A 86 5.67 14.50 -7.89
CA LEU A 86 4.23 14.62 -7.60
C LEU A 86 3.38 13.75 -8.53
N ARG A 87 3.70 13.71 -9.83
CA ARG A 87 3.00 12.83 -10.79
C ARG A 87 3.20 11.36 -10.44
N ILE A 88 4.39 10.96 -10.01
CA ILE A 88 4.65 9.59 -9.57
C ILE A 88 3.82 9.28 -8.31
N ALA A 89 3.86 10.16 -7.31
CA ALA A 89 3.09 9.99 -6.08
C ALA A 89 1.59 9.86 -6.36
N VAL A 90 1.02 10.79 -7.14
CA VAL A 90 -0.43 10.87 -7.42
C VAL A 90 -0.88 9.83 -8.43
N ASN A 91 -0.28 9.80 -9.61
CA ASN A 91 -0.81 9.01 -10.75
C ASN A 91 -0.37 7.55 -10.70
N THR A 92 0.83 7.25 -10.18
CA THR A 92 1.36 5.88 -10.11
C THR A 92 1.00 5.20 -8.80
N TYR A 93 1.12 5.94 -7.69
CA TYR A 93 1.01 5.35 -6.35
C TYR A 93 -0.22 5.80 -5.54
N GLY A 94 -1.06 6.67 -6.11
CA GLY A 94 -2.38 7.00 -5.55
C GLY A 94 -2.38 8.00 -4.39
N TYR A 95 -1.32 8.80 -4.22
CA TYR A 95 -1.34 9.91 -3.28
C TYR A 95 -2.50 10.86 -3.60
N SER A 96 -3.35 11.14 -2.61
CA SER A 96 -4.63 11.84 -2.81
C SER A 96 -5.00 12.80 -1.69
N LYS A 97 -4.04 13.20 -0.83
CA LYS A 97 -4.30 14.16 0.25
C LYS A 97 -4.39 15.59 -0.30
N LEU A 98 -5.48 15.93 -1.00
CA LEU A 98 -5.60 17.20 -1.71
C LEU A 98 -5.44 18.42 -0.78
N THR A 99 -6.12 18.41 0.37
CA THR A 99 -6.01 19.50 1.35
C THR A 99 -4.56 19.70 1.80
N GLN A 100 -3.84 18.61 2.09
CA GLN A 100 -2.43 18.70 2.41
C GLN A 100 -1.66 19.37 1.27
N MET A 101 -1.79 18.89 0.04
CA MET A 101 -1.10 19.46 -1.13
C MET A 101 -1.38 20.96 -1.31
N LEU A 102 -2.63 21.39 -1.13
CA LEU A 102 -3.03 22.79 -1.32
C LEU A 102 -2.47 23.73 -0.25
N THR A 103 -2.24 23.22 0.96
CA THR A 103 -1.77 24.01 2.12
C THR A 103 -0.27 23.86 2.40
N ASP A 104 0.39 22.89 1.75
CA ASP A 104 1.79 22.61 1.96
C ASP A 104 2.67 23.70 1.34
N LYS A 105 3.28 24.52 2.20
CA LYS A 105 4.11 25.66 1.80
C LYS A 105 5.33 25.25 0.97
N ASP A 106 5.77 24.01 1.09
CA ASP A 106 6.89 23.49 0.30
C ASP A 106 6.56 23.48 -1.20
N LEU A 107 5.28 23.49 -1.54
CA LEU A 107 4.77 23.41 -2.91
C LEU A 107 4.29 24.77 -3.46
N ASP A 108 4.38 25.86 -2.69
CA ASP A 108 3.88 27.19 -3.06
C ASP A 108 4.40 27.65 -4.44
N ALA A 109 5.68 27.40 -4.72
CA ALA A 109 6.32 27.77 -5.98
C ALA A 109 5.69 27.08 -7.21
N LEU A 110 4.94 26.00 -7.01
CA LEU A 110 4.22 25.29 -8.08
C LEU A 110 2.80 25.79 -8.31
N HIS A 111 2.17 26.48 -7.36
CA HIS A 111 0.72 26.74 -7.36
C HIS A 111 0.19 27.43 -8.63
N ASN A 112 1.00 28.32 -9.21
CA ASN A 112 0.63 29.05 -10.42
C ASN A 112 0.99 28.34 -11.73
N THR A 113 1.68 27.21 -11.67
CA THR A 113 2.14 26.48 -12.85
C THR A 113 1.00 25.71 -13.53
N LYS A 114 1.06 25.59 -14.86
CA LYS A 114 0.12 24.77 -15.64
C LYS A 114 0.13 23.30 -15.19
N ALA A 115 1.30 22.78 -14.82
CA ALA A 115 1.46 21.40 -14.40
C ALA A 115 0.77 21.12 -13.05
N TRP A 116 0.91 22.03 -12.08
CA TRP A 116 0.21 21.97 -10.81
C TRP A 116 -1.30 21.98 -10.99
N LYS A 117 -1.82 22.98 -11.73
CA LYS A 117 -3.25 23.10 -12.01
C LYS A 117 -3.84 21.82 -12.60
N LYS A 118 -3.10 21.13 -13.48
CA LYS A 118 -3.52 19.84 -14.04
C LYS A 118 -3.61 18.73 -12.99
N ILE A 119 -2.63 18.63 -12.09
CA ILE A 119 -2.63 17.62 -11.01
C ILE A 119 -3.79 17.87 -10.05
N ILE A 120 -3.98 19.12 -9.61
CA ILE A 120 -5.04 19.48 -8.68
C ILE A 120 -6.43 19.29 -9.29
N THR A 121 -6.61 19.66 -10.57
CA THR A 121 -7.90 19.42 -11.26
C THR A 121 -8.24 17.93 -11.27
N ALA A 122 -7.27 17.07 -11.62
CA ALA A 122 -7.50 15.62 -11.62
C ALA A 122 -7.79 15.05 -10.22
N LEU A 123 -7.19 15.60 -9.16
CA LEU A 123 -7.48 15.21 -7.79
C LEU A 123 -8.88 15.66 -7.34
N ARG A 124 -9.30 16.89 -7.68
CA ARG A 124 -10.65 17.39 -7.40
C ARG A 124 -11.70 16.56 -8.12
N GLU A 125 -11.54 16.32 -9.42
CA GLU A 125 -12.43 15.44 -10.17
C GLU A 125 -12.51 14.03 -9.59
N LYS A 126 -11.43 13.55 -8.96
CA LYS A 126 -11.44 12.28 -8.25
C LYS A 126 -12.23 12.37 -6.94
N GLU A 127 -12.03 13.42 -6.14
CA GLU A 127 -12.78 13.65 -4.89
C GLU A 127 -14.27 13.88 -5.15
N ASP A 128 -14.64 14.68 -6.15
CA ASP A 128 -16.02 14.93 -6.55
C ASP A 128 -16.74 13.62 -6.89
N LYS A 129 -16.04 12.69 -7.56
CA LYS A 129 -16.59 11.35 -7.83
C LYS A 129 -16.82 10.54 -6.56
N LEU A 130 -16.08 10.79 -5.49
CA LEU A 130 -16.30 10.09 -4.22
C LEU A 130 -17.56 10.58 -3.50
N ALA A 131 -18.13 11.73 -3.84
CA ALA A 131 -19.39 12.18 -3.24
C ALA A 131 -20.60 11.33 -3.69
N ASP A 132 -20.50 10.63 -4.83
CA ASP A 132 -21.59 9.78 -5.33
C ASP A 132 -21.32 8.30 -5.00
N PRO A 133 -22.17 7.64 -4.18
CA PRO A 133 -21.98 6.23 -3.81
C PRO A 133 -22.02 5.28 -5.01
N THR A 134 -22.60 5.67 -6.16
CA THR A 134 -22.60 4.85 -7.38
C THR A 134 -21.25 4.77 -8.08
N ASN A 135 -20.34 5.70 -7.79
CA ASN A 135 -18.95 5.67 -8.26
C ASN A 135 -18.04 4.84 -7.34
N MET A 136 -18.53 4.43 -6.17
CA MET A 136 -17.78 3.63 -5.22
C MET A 136 -17.38 2.29 -5.84
N GLN A 137 -16.10 1.93 -5.69
CA GLN A 137 -15.60 0.64 -6.16
C GLN A 137 -15.57 -0.37 -5.02
N LEU A 138 -16.18 -1.53 -5.24
CA LEU A 138 -16.01 -2.70 -4.37
C LEU A 138 -14.98 -3.65 -4.97
N VAL A 139 -13.76 -3.63 -4.42
CA VAL A 139 -12.63 -4.43 -4.91
C VAL A 139 -12.52 -5.72 -4.12
N THR A 140 -12.93 -6.83 -4.75
CA THR A 140 -12.95 -8.18 -4.13
C THR A 140 -11.93 -9.14 -4.75
N THR A 141 -11.17 -8.69 -5.75
CA THR A 141 -10.20 -9.50 -6.50
C THR A 141 -9.15 -10.17 -5.61
N ASP A 142 -8.78 -9.52 -4.51
CA ASP A 142 -7.80 -10.06 -3.57
C ASP A 142 -8.31 -11.31 -2.83
N ILE A 143 -9.61 -11.43 -2.57
CA ILE A 143 -10.21 -12.66 -2.03
C ILE A 143 -10.00 -13.83 -2.98
N HIS A 144 -10.21 -13.61 -4.29
CA HIS A 144 -10.02 -14.63 -5.32
C HIS A 144 -8.56 -15.02 -5.50
N HIS A 145 -7.67 -14.03 -5.55
CA HIS A 145 -6.22 -14.26 -5.60
C HIS A 145 -5.74 -15.05 -4.38
N PHE A 146 -6.27 -14.73 -3.19
CA PHE A 146 -5.97 -15.47 -1.98
C PHE A 146 -6.39 -16.94 -2.08
N TRP A 147 -7.64 -17.25 -2.42
CA TRP A 147 -8.09 -18.65 -2.46
C TRP A 147 -7.35 -19.47 -3.52
N LYS A 148 -7.04 -18.86 -4.68
CA LYS A 148 -6.20 -19.48 -5.70
C LYS A 148 -4.80 -19.80 -5.18
N ALA A 149 -4.16 -18.85 -4.48
CA ALA A 149 -2.86 -19.06 -3.87
C ALA A 149 -2.91 -20.10 -2.75
N TYR A 150 -3.95 -20.07 -1.92
CA TYR A 150 -4.16 -20.98 -0.80
C TYR A 150 -4.29 -22.43 -1.27
N ASP A 151 -5.09 -22.68 -2.31
CA ASP A 151 -5.26 -24.02 -2.88
C ASP A 151 -3.97 -24.55 -3.50
N ALA A 152 -3.22 -23.69 -4.20
CA ALA A 152 -1.91 -24.06 -4.72
C ALA A 152 -0.92 -24.38 -3.59
N ALA A 153 -0.89 -23.55 -2.54
CA ALA A 153 -0.02 -23.72 -1.37
C ALA A 153 -0.38 -24.95 -0.52
N ARG A 154 -1.62 -25.46 -0.62
CA ARG A 154 -2.01 -26.74 0.01
C ARG A 154 -1.48 -27.95 -0.74
N LYS A 155 -1.34 -27.85 -2.06
CA LYS A 155 -0.78 -28.92 -2.91
C LYS A 155 0.74 -28.95 -2.85
N ASP A 156 1.37 -27.79 -2.72
CA ASP A 156 2.81 -27.63 -2.61
C ASP A 156 3.15 -26.91 -1.30
N THR A 157 3.27 -27.70 -0.23
CA THR A 157 3.54 -27.20 1.12
C THR A 157 4.97 -26.73 1.31
N ALA A 158 5.91 -27.15 0.45
CA ALA A 158 7.30 -26.72 0.51
C ALA A 158 7.48 -25.28 -0.02
N ASN A 159 6.66 -24.85 -0.98
CA ASN A 159 6.80 -23.55 -1.65
C ASN A 159 5.71 -22.52 -1.27
N ARG A 160 5.07 -22.65 -0.10
CA ARG A 160 3.94 -21.81 0.32
C ARG A 160 4.24 -20.32 0.24
N THR A 161 5.36 -19.86 0.81
CA THR A 161 5.80 -18.45 0.75
C THR A 161 5.90 -17.97 -0.70
N THR A 162 6.62 -18.70 -1.56
CA THR A 162 6.78 -18.36 -2.98
C THR A 162 5.44 -18.27 -3.70
N ILE A 163 4.52 -19.20 -3.42
CA ILE A 163 3.18 -19.23 -4.01
C ILE A 163 2.38 -17.97 -3.61
N PHE A 164 2.34 -17.63 -2.32
CA PHE A 164 1.64 -16.42 -1.87
C PHE A 164 2.29 -15.13 -2.37
N THR A 165 3.63 -15.05 -2.38
CA THR A 165 4.37 -13.92 -2.96
C THR A 165 3.96 -13.68 -4.40
N ARG A 166 3.93 -14.72 -5.25
CA ARG A 166 3.63 -14.54 -6.68
C ARG A 166 2.13 -14.38 -6.96
N GLN A 167 1.29 -15.20 -6.34
CA GLN A 167 -0.10 -15.36 -6.76
C GLN A 167 -1.07 -14.48 -6.01
N TYR A 168 -0.73 -14.07 -4.78
CA TYR A 168 -1.56 -13.19 -3.97
C TYR A 168 -0.97 -11.79 -3.91
N PHE A 169 0.20 -11.62 -3.29
CA PHE A 169 0.79 -10.28 -3.09
C PHE A 169 1.33 -9.67 -4.38
N GLY A 170 1.87 -10.48 -5.30
CA GLY A 170 2.28 -10.05 -6.64
C GLY A 170 1.11 -9.60 -7.53
N LYS A 171 -0.13 -9.89 -7.13
CA LYS A 171 -1.37 -9.47 -7.80
C LYS A 171 -2.24 -8.58 -6.92
N ALA A 172 -1.65 -7.98 -5.88
CA ALA A 172 -2.35 -7.20 -4.90
C ALA A 172 -3.02 -5.96 -5.52
N SER A 173 -4.28 -5.72 -5.13
CA SER A 173 -4.90 -4.41 -5.33
C SER A 173 -4.15 -3.32 -4.55
N VAL A 174 -4.43 -2.06 -4.85
CA VAL A 174 -3.86 -0.92 -4.10
C VAL A 174 -4.15 -1.04 -2.60
N GLY A 175 -5.38 -1.41 -2.23
CA GLY A 175 -5.75 -1.62 -0.82
C GLY A 175 -4.96 -2.74 -0.15
N LEU A 176 -4.69 -3.86 -0.85
CA LEU A 176 -3.85 -4.92 -0.28
C LEU A 176 -2.38 -4.50 -0.14
N LYS A 177 -1.85 -3.67 -1.04
CA LYS A 177 -0.49 -3.11 -0.88
C LYS A 177 -0.38 -2.22 0.36
N ASP A 178 -1.35 -1.33 0.56
CA ASP A 178 -1.39 -0.44 1.73
C ASP A 178 -1.63 -1.25 3.03
N TYR A 179 -2.50 -2.25 2.99
CA TYR A 179 -2.73 -3.18 4.10
C TYR A 179 -1.50 -4.06 4.38
N PHE A 180 -0.73 -4.42 3.35
CA PHE A 180 0.49 -5.21 3.52
C PHE A 180 1.52 -4.45 4.35
N ALA A 181 1.80 -3.20 3.98
CA ALA A 181 2.81 -2.38 4.64
C ALA A 181 2.52 -2.15 6.13
N THR A 182 1.25 -2.05 6.52
CA THR A 182 0.86 -1.67 7.89
C THR A 182 0.41 -2.84 8.75
N LYS A 183 -0.24 -3.85 8.15
CA LYS A 183 -0.87 -4.95 8.90
C LYS A 183 -0.21 -6.29 8.65
N ILE A 184 0.18 -6.63 7.41
CA ILE A 184 0.75 -7.96 7.10
C ILE A 184 2.26 -8.02 7.35
N LEU A 185 2.97 -6.94 7.03
CA LEU A 185 4.41 -6.73 7.14
C LEU A 185 5.27 -7.66 6.27
N THR A 186 5.13 -8.97 6.42
CA THR A 186 5.92 -9.95 5.67
C THR A 186 5.09 -11.15 5.23
N VAL A 187 5.43 -11.72 4.07
CA VAL A 187 4.80 -12.93 3.53
C VAL A 187 5.02 -14.12 4.47
N ASP A 188 6.20 -14.24 5.07
CA ASP A 188 6.46 -15.35 6.00
C ASP A 188 5.63 -15.26 7.28
N ALA A 189 5.42 -14.05 7.83
CA ALA A 189 4.53 -13.88 8.97
C ALA A 189 3.08 -14.25 8.61
N PHE A 190 2.65 -13.89 7.40
CA PHE A 190 1.36 -14.29 6.86
C PHE A 190 1.23 -15.82 6.78
N VAL A 191 2.17 -16.50 6.09
CA VAL A 191 2.15 -17.96 5.90
C VAL A 191 2.21 -18.71 7.23
N ARG A 192 3.11 -18.34 8.15
CA ARG A 192 3.19 -18.97 9.48
C ARG A 192 1.88 -18.88 10.26
N ASN A 193 1.13 -17.78 10.11
CA ASN A 193 -0.18 -17.66 10.75
C ASN A 193 -1.26 -18.51 10.04
N GLN A 194 -1.22 -18.57 8.72
CA GLN A 194 -2.11 -19.44 7.92
C GLN A 194 -1.98 -20.91 8.32
N ASP A 195 -0.74 -21.39 8.45
CA ASP A 195 -0.41 -22.79 8.75
C ASP A 195 -0.95 -23.24 10.10
N LYS A 196 -1.08 -22.31 11.05
CA LYS A 196 -1.62 -22.56 12.39
C LYS A 196 -3.15 -22.61 12.43
N LYS A 197 -3.85 -22.28 11.34
CA LYS A 197 -5.30 -22.05 11.34
C LYS A 197 -6.06 -22.68 10.15
N PRO A 198 -5.75 -23.91 9.70
CA PRO A 198 -6.37 -24.49 8.51
C PRO A 198 -7.90 -24.61 8.63
N LEU A 199 -8.42 -24.99 9.81
CA LEU A 199 -9.86 -25.11 10.05
C LEU A 199 -10.59 -23.76 9.99
N PHE A 200 -9.95 -22.69 10.46
CA PHE A 200 -10.50 -21.34 10.37
C PHE A 200 -10.59 -20.89 8.91
N TYR A 201 -9.52 -21.04 8.12
CA TYR A 201 -9.57 -20.67 6.71
C TYR A 201 -10.60 -21.52 5.96
N ALA A 202 -10.72 -22.81 6.26
CA ALA A 202 -11.80 -23.63 5.70
C ALA A 202 -13.20 -23.08 6.03
N SER A 203 -13.44 -22.63 7.27
CA SER A 203 -14.75 -22.14 7.70
C SER A 203 -15.15 -20.80 7.07
N ILE A 204 -14.20 -19.91 6.79
CA ILE A 204 -14.49 -18.58 6.22
C ILE A 204 -14.53 -18.56 4.69
N ARG A 205 -14.15 -19.64 4.00
CA ARG A 205 -14.07 -19.65 2.52
C ARG A 205 -15.39 -19.28 1.85
N LYS A 206 -16.48 -19.93 2.26
CA LYS A 206 -17.80 -19.65 1.71
C LYS A 206 -18.20 -18.19 1.94
N ASN A 207 -18.03 -17.69 3.17
CA ASN A 207 -18.45 -16.34 3.54
C ASN A 207 -17.60 -15.26 2.88
N SER A 208 -16.28 -15.46 2.78
CA SER A 208 -15.39 -14.51 2.10
C SER A 208 -15.69 -14.39 0.61
N LEU A 209 -16.03 -15.50 -0.08
CA LEU A 209 -16.42 -15.48 -1.50
C LEU A 209 -17.82 -14.89 -1.72
N ALA A 210 -18.71 -14.98 -0.73
CA ALA A 210 -20.07 -14.44 -0.84
C ALA A 210 -20.12 -12.92 -1.06
N ILE A 211 -19.03 -12.21 -0.74
CA ILE A 211 -18.94 -10.74 -0.91
C ILE A 211 -19.24 -10.27 -2.34
N ASP A 212 -18.96 -11.10 -3.35
CA ASP A 212 -19.27 -10.75 -4.74
C ASP A 212 -20.76 -10.54 -4.97
N GLY A 213 -21.60 -11.33 -4.29
CA GLY A 213 -23.05 -11.24 -4.35
C GLY A 213 -23.64 -10.09 -3.52
N MET A 214 -22.86 -9.53 -2.59
CA MET A 214 -23.32 -8.48 -1.67
C MET A 214 -23.15 -7.07 -2.23
N LYS A 215 -22.58 -6.91 -3.44
CA LYS A 215 -22.34 -5.60 -4.07
C LYS A 215 -23.59 -4.71 -4.12
N GLY A 216 -24.74 -5.29 -4.50
CA GLY A 216 -26.00 -4.56 -4.59
C GLY A 216 -26.48 -4.04 -3.23
N GLU A 217 -26.46 -4.90 -2.22
CA GLU A 217 -26.86 -4.54 -0.85
C GLU A 217 -25.92 -3.49 -0.23
N ILE A 218 -24.61 -3.65 -0.42
CA ILE A 218 -23.62 -2.66 0.03
C ILE A 218 -23.89 -1.30 -0.62
N LEU A 219 -24.12 -1.26 -1.94
CA LEU A 219 -24.43 -0.01 -2.63
C LEU A 219 -25.73 0.62 -2.11
N GLN A 220 -26.77 -0.17 -1.85
CA GLN A 220 -28.01 0.33 -1.25
C GLN A 220 -27.76 0.94 0.13
N ASN A 221 -26.94 0.30 0.96
CA ASN A 221 -26.56 0.83 2.27
C ASN A 221 -25.74 2.13 2.15
N MET A 222 -24.85 2.25 1.16
CA MET A 222 -24.11 3.49 0.91
C MET A 222 -25.03 4.63 0.44
N LYS A 223 -26.01 4.35 -0.42
CA LYS A 223 -27.04 5.35 -0.79
C LYS A 223 -27.88 5.80 0.40
N LYS A 224 -28.16 4.90 1.34
CA LYS A 224 -28.83 5.27 2.59
C LYS A 224 -27.94 6.16 3.45
N LEU A 225 -26.64 5.85 3.54
CA LEU A 225 -25.68 6.68 4.27
C LEU A 225 -25.59 8.08 3.66
N ASP A 226 -25.53 8.19 2.33
CA ASP A 226 -25.55 9.45 1.58
C ASP A 226 -26.77 10.30 1.95
N SER A 227 -27.97 9.71 1.97
CA SER A 227 -29.20 10.42 2.36
C SER A 227 -29.25 10.92 3.81
N LEU A 228 -28.34 10.45 4.67
CA LEU A 228 -28.28 10.81 6.09
C LEU A 228 -27.15 11.82 6.39
N TYR A 229 -26.17 11.95 5.51
CA TYR A 229 -24.96 12.72 5.73
C TYR A 229 -24.50 13.38 4.42
N ASP A 230 -24.83 14.67 4.24
CA ASP A 230 -24.53 15.43 3.01
C ASP A 230 -23.04 15.50 2.66
N ASP A 231 -22.15 15.40 3.66
CA ASP A 231 -20.69 15.42 3.49
C ASP A 231 -20.07 14.01 3.35
N ALA A 232 -20.89 12.97 3.17
CA ALA A 232 -20.40 11.60 3.03
C ALA A 232 -19.53 11.44 1.77
N VAL A 233 -18.48 10.63 1.90
CA VAL A 233 -17.62 10.24 0.78
C VAL A 233 -17.48 8.73 0.71
N PHE A 234 -17.39 8.22 -0.51
CA PHE A 234 -17.46 6.80 -0.84
C PHE A 234 -16.20 6.33 -1.59
N PRO A 235 -15.05 6.28 -0.90
CA PRO A 235 -13.81 5.74 -1.47
C PRO A 235 -13.95 4.25 -1.82
N ALA A 236 -13.01 3.75 -2.62
CA ALA A 236 -12.96 2.32 -2.94
C ALA A 236 -12.81 1.48 -1.65
N ILE A 237 -13.66 0.45 -1.53
CA ILE A 237 -13.61 -0.51 -0.43
C ILE A 237 -12.91 -1.77 -0.93
N HIS A 238 -11.82 -2.14 -0.26
CA HIS A 238 -10.99 -3.29 -0.61
C HIS A 238 -11.20 -4.44 0.36
N PHE A 239 -11.66 -5.59 -0.14
CA PHE A 239 -11.78 -6.82 0.62
C PHE A 239 -10.52 -7.65 0.45
N VAL A 240 -9.80 -7.85 1.54
CA VAL A 240 -8.49 -8.51 1.55
C VAL A 240 -8.43 -9.58 2.62
N MET A 241 -7.56 -10.57 2.41
CA MET A 241 -7.22 -11.58 3.40
C MET A 241 -5.93 -11.18 4.14
N GLY A 242 -6.06 -10.90 5.43
CA GLY A 242 -4.97 -10.47 6.31
C GLY A 242 -4.28 -11.60 7.07
N ARG A 243 -3.35 -11.24 7.96
CA ARG A 243 -2.59 -12.21 8.79
C ARG A 243 -3.15 -12.42 10.21
N TRP A 244 -4.43 -12.14 10.44
CA TRP A 244 -5.09 -12.30 11.75
C TRP A 244 -4.55 -11.40 12.88
N ASN A 245 -4.28 -10.13 12.58
CA ASN A 245 -3.84 -9.13 13.56
C ASN A 245 -4.59 -7.79 13.44
N SER A 246 -5.55 -7.70 12.54
CA SER A 246 -6.36 -6.51 12.29
C SER A 246 -7.60 -6.93 11.49
N ALA A 247 -8.71 -6.24 11.75
CA ALA A 247 -9.98 -6.41 11.03
C ALA A 247 -10.17 -5.37 9.89
N GLY A 248 -9.23 -4.45 9.70
CA GLY A 248 -9.33 -3.38 8.71
C GLY A 248 -8.35 -2.22 8.95
N THR A 249 -8.24 -1.31 7.98
CA THR A 249 -7.47 -0.08 8.08
C THR A 249 -8.03 0.99 7.16
N VAL A 250 -7.68 2.25 7.42
CA VAL A 250 -7.80 3.38 6.49
C VAL A 250 -6.37 3.84 6.16
N SER A 251 -6.09 4.19 4.91
CA SER A 251 -4.73 4.46 4.39
C SER A 251 -4.69 5.34 3.15
#